data_AF-A0AA41W0K4-F1
#
_entry.id   AF-A0AA41W0K4-F1
#
_cell.length_a   1.000
_cell.length_b   1.000
_cell.length_c   1.000
_cell.angle_alpha   90.00
_cell.angle_beta   90.00
_cell.angle_gamma   90.00
#
_symmetry.space_group_name_H-M   'P 1'
#
loop_
_entity.id
_entity.type
_entity.pdbx_description
1 polymer ?
#
loop_
_entity_poly.entity_id
_entity_poly.type
_entity_poly.pdbx_seq_one_letter_code
_entity_poly.pdbx_strand_id
1 'polypeptide(L)'
;MANNYKSLEQVAEALAKGDLVNSNLIVGIDFSISNTWTGENSFNGKSLHQIGGDANNPYEQVLLLIRRTLDPYMKNKLVHCFGFGDASTNDQDVFSFREDMLPCNGLLEGLAQYRDIAPKLKLAGPTSYAAIIEMAMAIVGRSGGKHHVLLIISDSELTRDSGIASDKLSWYEKETVSAIAKAREYPLSVILVGVGDRSPSTTFSCPLCAFDNFKFVNFTEIMSEDVHFSRKEIEFALAAFMEISKTRNTHKRKLSLSSWQKVGLGRFPLPPPVHGSTSPAMHNESGRCFDSLEHESPINMISGYQGVIQIGNFPVPSSYEALYKKIWEKQGHIATRNVIKTSTRTLATLVAELLKSVAAMETVKRDKLSASLLDKWDRQIEDAEALQFNVQWLRWHFEKVKRGWEADSRLMKSQLTREKEKAVALEKRSAARVKRDALKAQLLEVEKEVEQATSEIKQHDRAISTCVMSREQCASFLQKSFLEDAL
;
A
#
# COMPACT_ATOMS: atom_id res chain seq x y z
N MET A 1 -13.74 -26.35 -12.01
CA MET A 1 -14.24 -25.51 -13.14
C MET A 1 -13.49 -25.78 -14.45
N ALA A 2 -12.24 -26.26 -14.40
CA ALA A 2 -11.43 -26.57 -15.58
C ALA A 2 -12.08 -27.57 -16.56
N ASN A 3 -12.86 -28.53 -16.09
CA ASN A 3 -13.54 -29.54 -16.93
C ASN A 3 -14.48 -28.97 -18.02
N ASN A 4 -14.87 -27.69 -17.92
CA ASN A 4 -15.72 -27.02 -18.90
C ASN A 4 -14.94 -26.36 -20.06
N TYR A 5 -13.61 -26.32 -19.98
CA TYR A 5 -12.74 -25.66 -20.94
C TYR A 5 -11.70 -26.65 -21.47
N LYS A 6 -11.55 -26.70 -22.80
CA LYS A 6 -10.64 -27.63 -23.49
C LYS A 6 -9.33 -26.97 -23.93
N SER A 7 -9.27 -25.64 -23.95
CA SER A 7 -8.08 -24.89 -24.36
C SER A 7 -8.01 -23.51 -23.69
N LEU A 8 -6.82 -22.89 -23.70
CA LEU A 8 -6.63 -21.53 -23.20
C LEU A 8 -7.40 -20.49 -24.01
N GLU A 9 -7.63 -20.74 -25.30
CA GLU A 9 -8.43 -19.86 -26.15
C GLU A 9 -9.88 -19.81 -25.67
N GLN A 10 -10.46 -20.94 -25.26
CA GLN A 10 -11.82 -20.96 -24.69
C GLN A 10 -11.88 -20.22 -23.35
N VAL A 11 -10.83 -20.32 -22.53
CA VAL A 11 -10.73 -19.53 -21.29
C VAL A 11 -10.66 -18.04 -21.63
N ALA A 12 -9.80 -17.67 -22.58
CA ALA A 12 -9.63 -16.30 -23.05
C ALA A 12 -10.97 -15.74 -23.56
N GLU A 13 -11.72 -16.48 -24.38
CA GLU A 13 -13.08 -16.11 -24.84
C GLU A 13 -14.09 -15.92 -23.69
N ALA A 14 -14.03 -16.75 -22.65
CA ALA A 14 -14.89 -16.59 -21.48
C ALA A 14 -14.51 -15.34 -20.67
N LEU A 15 -13.21 -15.06 -20.51
CA LEU A 15 -12.70 -13.85 -19.87
C LEU A 15 -13.05 -12.59 -20.69
N ALA A 16 -13.18 -12.72 -22.02
CA ALA A 16 -13.52 -11.64 -22.92
C ALA A 16 -14.89 -11.00 -22.66
N LYS A 17 -15.81 -11.79 -22.12
CA LYS A 17 -17.18 -11.37 -21.78
C LYS A 17 -17.23 -10.54 -20.50
N GLY A 18 -16.11 -10.40 -19.78
CA GLY A 18 -15.98 -9.64 -18.53
C GLY A 18 -15.17 -8.34 -18.67
N ASP A 19 -14.99 -7.64 -17.54
CA ASP A 19 -14.30 -6.34 -17.50
C ASP A 19 -12.78 -6.43 -17.69
N LEU A 20 -12.22 -7.64 -17.73
CA LEU A 20 -10.78 -7.87 -17.89
C LEU A 20 -10.26 -7.30 -19.22
N VAL A 21 -11.04 -7.37 -20.29
CA VAL A 21 -10.67 -6.81 -21.62
C VAL A 21 -10.48 -5.30 -21.58
N ASN A 22 -11.20 -4.60 -20.71
CA ASN A 22 -11.12 -3.14 -20.57
C ASN A 22 -10.11 -2.71 -19.49
N SER A 23 -9.47 -3.67 -18.83
CA SER A 23 -8.51 -3.43 -17.77
C SER A 23 -7.11 -3.19 -18.34
N ASN A 24 -6.27 -2.49 -17.58
CA ASN A 24 -4.83 -2.44 -17.82
C ASN A 24 -4.11 -3.41 -16.87
N LEU A 25 -2.89 -3.80 -17.21
CA LEU A 25 -2.11 -4.74 -16.42
C LEU A 25 -0.91 -4.05 -15.78
N ILE A 26 -0.67 -4.38 -14.51
CA ILE A 26 0.52 -4.01 -13.75
C ILE A 26 1.13 -5.33 -13.24
N VAL A 27 2.45 -5.48 -13.35
CA VAL A 27 3.18 -6.65 -12.88
C VAL A 27 4.20 -6.21 -11.84
N GLY A 28 4.16 -6.82 -10.66
CA GLY A 28 5.17 -6.73 -9.63
C GLY A 28 5.87 -8.07 -9.44
N ILE A 29 7.20 -8.06 -9.48
CA ILE A 29 8.03 -9.25 -9.29
C ILE A 29 8.82 -9.09 -8.01
N ASP A 30 8.67 -10.08 -7.12
CA ASP A 30 9.44 -10.20 -5.90
C ASP A 30 10.89 -10.61 -6.24
N PHE A 31 11.86 -9.85 -5.72
CA PHE A 31 13.30 -10.11 -5.81
C PHE A 31 13.93 -10.18 -4.42
N SER A 32 13.17 -10.67 -3.44
CA SER A 32 13.69 -10.94 -2.10
C SER A 32 14.57 -12.18 -2.06
N ILE A 33 15.44 -12.22 -1.04
CA ILE A 33 16.47 -13.23 -0.86
C ILE A 33 15.90 -14.63 -0.59
N SER A 34 14.65 -14.75 -0.16
CA SER A 34 14.01 -16.05 0.07
C SER A 34 13.92 -16.91 -1.18
N ASN A 35 13.82 -16.28 -2.35
CA ASN A 35 13.89 -16.93 -3.66
C ASN A 35 15.18 -17.73 -3.90
N THR A 36 16.20 -17.61 -3.04
CA THR A 36 17.42 -18.44 -3.13
C THR A 36 17.24 -19.84 -2.51
N TRP A 37 16.28 -20.03 -1.60
CA TRP A 37 16.03 -21.31 -0.91
C TRP A 37 14.61 -21.86 -1.07
N THR A 38 13.64 -21.05 -1.51
CA THR A 38 12.24 -21.48 -1.70
C THR A 38 12.01 -22.29 -2.98
N GLY A 39 13.07 -22.64 -3.72
CA GLY A 39 13.04 -23.58 -4.85
C GLY A 39 13.61 -24.96 -4.54
N GLU A 40 13.84 -25.29 -3.26
CA GLU A 40 14.48 -26.55 -2.83
C GLU A 40 13.77 -27.78 -3.44
N ASN A 41 12.44 -27.85 -3.29
CA ASN A 41 11.64 -28.98 -3.74
C ASN A 41 11.01 -28.75 -5.11
N SER A 42 10.48 -27.55 -5.35
CA SER A 42 9.74 -27.20 -6.57
C SER A 42 10.61 -26.84 -7.75
N PHE A 43 11.90 -26.55 -7.51
CA PHE A 43 12.83 -26.13 -8.55
C PHE A 43 14.23 -26.74 -8.41
N ASN A 44 14.30 -27.97 -7.88
CA ASN A 44 15.51 -28.81 -7.82
C ASN A 44 16.70 -28.12 -7.12
N GLY A 45 16.46 -27.50 -5.95
CA GLY A 45 17.53 -26.81 -5.20
C GLY A 45 18.03 -25.51 -5.83
N LYS A 46 17.42 -25.04 -6.91
CA LYS A 46 17.85 -23.83 -7.62
C LYS A 46 17.06 -22.61 -7.12
N SER A 47 17.68 -21.44 -7.23
CA SER A 47 16.95 -20.18 -7.03
C SER A 47 15.80 -20.06 -8.02
N LEU A 48 14.66 -19.57 -7.54
CA LEU A 48 13.48 -19.31 -8.37
C LEU A 48 13.73 -18.24 -9.45
N HIS A 49 14.81 -17.46 -9.36
CA HIS A 49 15.24 -16.49 -10.38
C HIS A 49 16.35 -16.99 -11.31
N GLN A 50 16.77 -18.25 -11.22
CA GLN A 50 17.84 -18.78 -12.09
C GLN A 50 17.46 -18.60 -13.58
N ILE A 51 18.26 -17.83 -14.32
CA ILE A 51 18.12 -17.65 -15.78
C ILE A 51 19.10 -18.56 -16.51
N GLY A 52 18.73 -19.03 -17.71
CA GLY A 52 19.63 -19.74 -18.62
C GLY A 52 19.85 -21.23 -18.30
N GLY A 53 18.97 -21.83 -17.49
CA GLY A 53 18.92 -23.29 -17.34
C GLY A 53 18.14 -23.99 -18.47
N ASP A 54 18.03 -25.32 -18.39
CA ASP A 54 17.32 -26.16 -19.37
C ASP A 54 15.80 -25.88 -19.44
N ALA A 55 15.24 -25.27 -18.40
CA ALA A 55 13.83 -24.92 -18.30
C ALA A 55 13.67 -23.49 -17.77
N ASN A 56 12.60 -22.83 -18.20
CA ASN A 56 12.17 -21.54 -17.67
C ASN A 56 11.96 -21.65 -16.16
N ASN A 57 12.40 -20.64 -15.40
CA ASN A 57 12.12 -20.60 -13.97
C ASN A 57 10.64 -20.31 -13.68
N PRO A 58 10.14 -20.53 -12.44
CA PRO A 58 8.72 -20.36 -12.14
C PRO A 58 8.15 -18.96 -12.44
N TYR A 59 8.95 -17.89 -12.28
CA TYR A 59 8.52 -16.54 -12.67
C TYR A 59 8.35 -16.40 -14.18
N GLU A 60 9.29 -16.91 -14.98
CA GLU A 60 9.19 -16.94 -16.44
C GLU A 60 7.98 -17.76 -16.90
N GLN A 61 7.72 -18.91 -16.26
CA GLN A 61 6.57 -19.76 -16.58
C GLN A 61 5.25 -19.02 -16.35
N VAL A 62 5.10 -18.31 -15.22
CA VAL A 62 3.91 -17.50 -14.93
C VAL A 62 3.74 -16.39 -15.97
N LEU A 63 4.80 -15.63 -16.27
CA LEU A 63 4.74 -14.54 -17.26
C LEU A 63 4.35 -15.06 -18.66
N LEU A 64 4.92 -16.17 -19.09
CA LEU A 64 4.61 -16.81 -20.37
C LEU A 64 3.17 -17.32 -20.44
N LEU A 65 2.67 -17.95 -19.37
CA LEU A 65 1.31 -18.48 -19.33
C LEU A 65 0.26 -17.37 -19.30
N ILE A 66 0.49 -16.32 -18.51
CA ILE A 66 -0.40 -15.15 -18.47
C ILE A 66 -0.40 -14.45 -19.82
N ARG A 67 0.76 -14.29 -20.44
CA ARG A 67 0.88 -13.77 -21.80
C ARG A 67 0.03 -14.59 -22.77
N ARG A 68 0.21 -15.92 -22.82
CA ARG A 68 -0.59 -16.80 -23.70
C ARG A 68 -2.10 -16.68 -23.45
N THR A 69 -2.49 -16.54 -22.18
CA THR A 69 -3.90 -16.42 -21.77
C THR A 69 -4.52 -15.08 -22.18
N LEU A 70 -3.77 -13.98 -22.06
CA LEU A 70 -4.30 -12.61 -22.23
C LEU A 70 -3.92 -11.94 -23.56
N ASP A 71 -2.92 -12.46 -24.29
CA ASP A 71 -2.44 -11.92 -25.57
C ASP A 71 -3.57 -11.65 -26.58
N PRO A 72 -4.61 -12.49 -26.73
CA PRO A 72 -5.72 -12.20 -27.65
C PRO A 72 -6.39 -10.82 -27.44
N TYR A 73 -6.31 -10.25 -26.23
CA TYR A 73 -6.95 -8.98 -25.86
C TYR A 73 -5.98 -7.87 -25.45
N MET A 74 -4.78 -8.26 -24.98
CA MET A 74 -3.78 -7.33 -24.43
C MET A 74 -2.59 -7.11 -25.38
N LYS A 75 -2.60 -7.68 -26.59
CA LYS A 75 -1.47 -7.72 -27.55
C LYS A 75 -0.76 -6.38 -27.81
N ASN A 76 -1.48 -5.26 -27.67
CA ASN A 76 -0.97 -3.90 -27.92
C ASN A 76 -1.09 -2.97 -26.70
N LYS A 77 -1.34 -3.52 -25.50
CA LYS A 77 -1.44 -2.71 -24.29
C LYS A 77 -0.09 -2.60 -23.61
N LEU A 78 0.18 -1.39 -23.13
CA LEU A 78 1.32 -1.11 -22.28
C LEU A 78 1.13 -1.77 -20.92
N VAL A 79 2.19 -2.38 -20.39
CA VAL A 79 2.20 -3.09 -19.11
C VAL A 79 3.25 -2.46 -18.22
N HIS A 80 2.82 -1.95 -17.06
CA HIS A 80 3.79 -1.46 -16.07
C HIS A 80 4.43 -2.65 -15.37
N CYS A 81 5.76 -2.79 -15.46
CA CYS A 81 6.52 -3.87 -14.82
C CYS A 81 7.47 -3.30 -13.77
N PHE A 82 7.43 -3.86 -12.57
CA PHE A 82 8.21 -3.43 -11.42
C PHE A 82 8.83 -4.60 -10.69
N GLY A 83 9.95 -4.34 -10.01
CA GLY A 83 10.54 -5.24 -9.02
C GLY A 83 10.56 -4.63 -7.63
N PHE A 84 10.60 -5.47 -6.59
CA PHE A 84 10.69 -5.07 -5.19
C PHE A 84 11.41 -6.14 -4.35
N GLY A 85 11.90 -5.80 -3.16
CA GLY A 85 12.57 -6.74 -2.25
C GLY A 85 14.06 -6.94 -2.53
N ASP A 86 14.62 -6.33 -3.57
CA ASP A 86 16.06 -6.30 -3.81
C ASP A 86 16.75 -5.29 -2.88
N ALA A 87 18.09 -5.29 -2.86
CA ALA A 87 18.87 -4.42 -1.98
C ALA A 87 18.62 -2.92 -2.17
N SER A 88 18.19 -2.50 -3.37
CA SER A 88 17.87 -1.09 -3.65
C SER A 88 16.52 -0.66 -3.11
N THR A 89 15.55 -1.58 -3.00
CA THR A 89 14.16 -1.27 -2.63
C THR A 89 13.78 -1.72 -1.22
N ASN A 90 14.31 -2.86 -0.77
CA ASN A 90 13.88 -3.58 0.44
C ASN A 90 12.34 -3.65 0.51
N ASP A 91 11.74 -3.32 1.65
CA ASP A 91 10.29 -3.28 1.86
C ASP A 91 9.67 -1.89 1.57
N GLN A 92 10.48 -0.90 1.20
CA GLN A 92 10.07 0.50 1.16
C GLN A 92 9.67 0.95 -0.23
N ASP A 93 10.34 0.47 -1.27
CA ASP A 93 10.22 0.97 -2.65
C ASP A 93 9.97 -0.12 -3.69
N VAL A 94 9.76 0.33 -4.93
CA VAL A 94 9.73 -0.52 -6.13
C VAL A 94 10.64 0.11 -7.17
N PHE A 95 11.29 -0.68 -8.01
CA PHE A 95 12.02 -0.18 -9.18
C PHE A 95 11.28 -0.52 -10.47
N SER A 96 11.38 0.34 -11.48
CA SER A 96 10.84 0.07 -12.82
C SER A 96 11.76 -0.85 -13.61
N PHE A 97 11.18 -1.67 -14.48
CA PHE A 97 11.96 -2.51 -15.41
C PHE A 97 12.58 -1.71 -16.55
N ARG A 98 12.19 -0.46 -16.76
CA ARG A 98 12.77 0.41 -17.79
C ARG A 98 13.39 1.64 -17.15
N GLU A 99 14.55 2.05 -17.64
CA GLU A 99 15.24 3.27 -17.15
C GLU A 99 14.43 4.54 -17.38
N ASP A 100 13.69 4.61 -18.49
CA ASP A 100 12.83 5.74 -18.81
C ASP A 100 11.50 5.74 -18.03
N MET A 101 11.30 4.76 -17.15
CA MET A 101 10.14 4.61 -16.28
C MET A 101 8.81 4.45 -17.03
N LEU A 102 8.88 4.22 -18.35
CA LEU A 102 7.71 3.97 -19.18
C LEU A 102 7.26 2.50 -19.01
N PRO A 103 5.97 2.21 -19.20
CA PRO A 103 5.51 0.84 -19.26
C PRO A 103 6.06 0.09 -20.47
N CYS A 104 6.24 -1.23 -20.32
CA CYS A 104 6.67 -2.14 -21.36
C CYS A 104 5.61 -2.31 -22.45
N ASN A 105 6.04 -2.57 -23.68
CA ASN A 105 5.19 -2.94 -24.80
C ASN A 105 4.73 -4.41 -24.66
N GLY A 106 3.73 -4.61 -23.81
CA GLY A 106 3.19 -5.92 -23.50
C GLY A 106 4.07 -6.77 -22.57
N LEU A 107 3.57 -7.96 -22.24
CA LEU A 107 4.26 -8.92 -21.38
C LEU A 107 5.50 -9.54 -22.03
N LEU A 108 5.59 -9.53 -23.35
CA LEU A 108 6.78 -10.04 -24.06
C LEU A 108 8.00 -9.17 -23.76
N GLU A 109 7.86 -7.84 -23.81
CA GLU A 109 8.94 -6.95 -23.40
C GLU A 109 9.17 -7.06 -21.89
N GLY A 110 8.12 -7.13 -21.07
CA GLY A 110 8.27 -7.33 -19.62
C GLY A 110 9.09 -8.58 -19.26
N LEU A 111 8.88 -9.68 -19.98
CA LEU A 111 9.67 -10.91 -19.83
C LEU A 111 11.13 -10.73 -20.30
N ALA A 112 11.35 -10.00 -21.40
CA ALA A 112 12.70 -9.70 -21.87
C ALA A 112 13.48 -8.85 -20.85
N GLN A 113 12.84 -7.82 -20.28
CA GLN A 113 13.42 -7.00 -19.22
C GLN A 113 13.68 -7.83 -17.95
N TYR A 114 12.74 -8.68 -17.53
CA TYR A 114 12.95 -9.58 -16.40
C TYR A 114 14.23 -10.43 -16.57
N ARG A 115 14.43 -11.04 -17.75
CA ARG A 115 15.60 -11.87 -18.04
C ARG A 115 16.92 -11.09 -18.02
N ASP A 116 16.90 -9.83 -18.41
CA ASP A 116 18.08 -8.97 -18.39
C ASP A 116 18.42 -8.48 -16.97
N ILE A 117 17.40 -8.14 -16.20
CA ILE A 117 17.53 -7.53 -14.88
C ILE A 117 17.83 -8.57 -13.80
N ALA A 118 17.08 -9.67 -13.75
CA ALA A 118 17.11 -10.64 -12.65
C ALA A 118 18.52 -11.16 -12.30
N PRO A 119 19.41 -11.50 -13.27
CA PRO A 119 20.76 -11.98 -12.95
C PRO A 119 21.68 -10.93 -12.33
N LYS A 120 21.35 -9.64 -12.46
CA LYS A 120 22.19 -8.51 -12.06
C LYS A 120 21.78 -7.95 -10.70
N LEU A 121 20.63 -8.36 -10.17
CA LEU A 121 20.12 -7.87 -8.90
C LEU A 121 20.79 -8.54 -7.70
N LYS A 122 20.96 -7.76 -6.63
CA LYS A 122 21.25 -8.30 -5.31
C LYS A 122 19.94 -8.52 -4.56
N LEU A 123 19.51 -9.78 -4.47
CA LEU A 123 18.31 -10.16 -3.71
C LEU A 123 18.49 -9.81 -2.22
N ALA A 124 17.45 -9.27 -1.59
CA ALA A 124 17.53 -8.78 -0.20
C ALA A 124 16.21 -8.91 0.56
N GLY A 125 15.97 -8.00 1.50
CA GLY A 125 14.77 -7.90 2.31
C GLY A 125 14.92 -6.74 3.31
N PRO A 126 13.93 -6.48 4.16
CA PRO A 126 12.67 -7.21 4.36
C PRO A 126 11.72 -7.20 3.15
N THR A 127 10.72 -8.07 3.16
CA THR A 127 9.73 -8.24 2.08
C THR A 127 8.33 -7.86 2.55
N SER A 128 7.69 -6.95 1.82
CA SER A 128 6.31 -6.49 1.98
C SER A 128 5.69 -6.21 0.62
N TYR A 129 4.40 -6.50 0.42
CA TYR A 129 3.71 -6.13 -0.82
C TYR A 129 3.12 -4.71 -0.78
N ALA A 130 3.23 -4.01 0.36
CA ALA A 130 2.66 -2.68 0.52
C ALA A 130 3.16 -1.70 -0.57
N ALA A 131 4.47 -1.66 -0.83
CA ALA A 131 5.07 -0.74 -1.80
C ALA A 131 4.54 -0.94 -3.23
N ILE A 132 4.40 -2.19 -3.68
CA ILE A 132 3.89 -2.50 -5.02
C ILE A 132 2.39 -2.25 -5.16
N ILE A 133 1.61 -2.51 -4.11
CA ILE A 133 0.17 -2.20 -4.10
C ILE A 133 -0.05 -0.69 -4.12
N GLU A 134 0.75 0.06 -3.36
CA GLU A 134 0.73 1.53 -3.37
C GLU A 134 1.14 2.11 -4.72
N MET A 135 2.14 1.52 -5.39
CA MET A 135 2.51 1.90 -6.75
C MET A 135 1.33 1.71 -7.71
N ALA A 136 0.65 0.57 -7.62
CA ALA A 136 -0.52 0.29 -8.45
C ALA A 136 -1.66 1.28 -8.20
N MET A 137 -1.93 1.63 -6.94
CA MET A 137 -2.89 2.69 -6.58
C MET A 137 -2.50 4.04 -7.22
N ALA A 138 -1.22 4.40 -7.20
CA ALA A 138 -0.73 5.64 -7.80
C ALA A 138 -0.90 5.66 -9.33
N ILE A 139 -0.64 4.54 -10.01
CA ILE A 139 -0.87 4.37 -11.46
C ILE A 139 -2.36 4.50 -11.78
N VAL A 140 -3.23 3.85 -11.01
CA VAL A 140 -4.69 3.98 -11.18
C VAL A 140 -5.12 5.44 -11.05
N GLY A 141 -4.60 6.17 -10.05
CA GLY A 141 -4.84 7.61 -9.90
C GLY A 141 -4.40 8.44 -11.11
N ARG A 142 -3.18 8.21 -11.62
CA ARG A 142 -2.62 8.90 -12.80
C ARG A 142 -3.37 8.57 -14.09
N SER A 143 -3.93 7.37 -14.20
CA SER A 143 -4.72 6.95 -15.36
C SER A 143 -6.12 7.58 -15.44
N GLY A 144 -6.51 8.40 -14.44
CA GLY A 144 -7.86 8.95 -14.32
C GLY A 144 -8.87 7.93 -13.78
N GLY A 145 -8.41 6.95 -13.00
CA GLY A 145 -9.28 5.91 -12.43
C GLY A 145 -9.69 4.81 -13.43
N LYS A 146 -8.84 4.52 -14.44
CA LYS A 146 -9.05 3.33 -15.28
C LYS A 146 -8.81 2.08 -14.45
N HIS A 147 -9.55 1.02 -14.76
CA HIS A 147 -9.40 -0.25 -14.05
C HIS A 147 -8.05 -0.89 -14.34
N HIS A 148 -7.36 -1.35 -13.29
CA HIS A 148 -6.11 -2.09 -13.40
C HIS A 148 -6.21 -3.42 -12.66
N VAL A 149 -5.50 -4.42 -13.19
CA VAL A 149 -5.18 -5.66 -12.47
C VAL A 149 -3.70 -5.59 -12.11
N LEU A 150 -3.40 -5.64 -10.81
CA LEU A 150 -2.05 -5.84 -10.31
C LEU A 150 -1.80 -7.34 -10.13
N LEU A 151 -0.85 -7.86 -10.87
CA LEU A 151 -0.31 -9.20 -10.71
C LEU A 151 0.99 -9.13 -9.90
N ILE A 152 0.99 -9.71 -8.71
CA ILE A 152 2.19 -9.88 -7.89
C ILE A 152 2.64 -11.33 -8.03
N ILE A 153 3.85 -11.56 -8.52
CA ILE A 153 4.48 -12.88 -8.56
C ILE A 153 5.52 -12.92 -7.44
N SER A 154 5.41 -13.87 -6.54
CA SER A 154 6.27 -13.98 -5.35
C SER A 154 6.35 -15.42 -4.86
N ASP A 155 7.40 -15.74 -4.12
CA ASP A 155 7.50 -17.00 -3.37
C ASP A 155 6.57 -17.06 -2.14
N SER A 156 5.76 -16.01 -1.93
CA SER A 156 4.79 -15.89 -0.84
C SER A 156 5.41 -15.84 0.57
N GLU A 157 6.72 -15.58 0.69
CA GLU A 157 7.42 -15.44 1.95
C GLU A 157 7.55 -13.96 2.35
N LEU A 158 6.59 -13.46 3.14
CA LEU A 158 6.70 -12.13 3.76
C LEU A 158 7.63 -12.17 4.98
N THR A 159 8.35 -11.07 5.23
CA THR A 159 9.18 -10.99 6.43
C THR A 159 8.31 -11.02 7.70
N ARG A 160 8.76 -11.78 8.70
CA ARG A 160 8.13 -11.86 10.01
C ARG A 160 9.08 -11.36 11.08
N ASP A 161 8.56 -10.61 12.05
CA ASP A 161 9.38 -10.12 13.15
C ASP A 161 9.82 -11.29 14.04
N SER A 162 11.08 -11.26 14.48
CA SER A 162 11.63 -12.29 15.36
C SER A 162 10.85 -12.38 16.66
N GLY A 163 10.35 -13.57 17.00
CA GLY A 163 9.63 -13.82 18.25
C GLY A 163 8.11 -13.58 18.21
N ILE A 164 7.53 -13.24 17.05
CA ILE A 164 6.07 -13.22 16.90
C ILE A 164 5.56 -14.66 16.68
N ALA A 165 4.60 -15.07 17.52
CA ALA A 165 3.92 -16.35 17.38
C ALA A 165 3.24 -16.49 16.01
N SER A 166 3.19 -17.71 15.47
CA SER A 166 2.68 -18.01 14.12
C SER A 166 1.21 -17.64 13.91
N ASP A 167 0.45 -17.46 15.00
CA ASP A 167 -0.96 -17.05 15.03
C ASP A 167 -1.17 -15.53 14.97
N LYS A 168 -0.10 -14.74 14.96
CA LYS A 168 -0.16 -13.26 14.87
C LYS A 168 0.51 -12.74 13.61
N LEU A 169 -0.06 -11.65 13.09
CA LEU A 169 0.48 -10.92 11.95
C LEU A 169 1.72 -10.12 12.35
N SER A 170 2.80 -10.24 11.57
CA SER A 170 3.98 -9.37 11.64
C SER A 170 3.65 -7.94 11.22
N TRP A 171 4.58 -7.01 11.44
CA TRP A 171 4.48 -5.66 10.90
C TRP A 171 4.28 -5.67 9.37
N TYR A 172 5.10 -6.40 8.62
CA TYR A 172 5.04 -6.45 7.15
C TYR A 172 3.73 -7.06 6.62
N GLU A 173 3.23 -8.09 7.31
CA GLU A 173 1.93 -8.69 7.01
C GLU A 173 0.78 -7.71 7.27
N LYS A 174 0.82 -6.94 8.36
CA LYS A 174 -0.18 -5.90 8.66
C LYS A 174 -0.17 -4.78 7.64
N GLU A 175 1.01 -4.30 7.25
CA GLU A 175 1.14 -3.25 6.23
C GLU A 175 0.60 -3.73 4.87
N THR A 176 0.88 -4.98 4.51
CA THR A 176 0.34 -5.60 3.29
C THR A 176 -1.19 -5.71 3.34
N VAL A 177 -1.76 -6.21 4.45
CA VAL A 177 -3.21 -6.29 4.66
C VAL A 177 -3.86 -4.90 4.58
N SER A 178 -3.23 -3.89 5.19
CA SER A 178 -3.67 -2.49 5.15
C SER A 178 -3.67 -1.94 3.73
N ALA A 179 -2.60 -2.20 2.96
CA ALA A 179 -2.49 -1.77 1.56
C ALA A 179 -3.58 -2.42 0.67
N ILE A 180 -3.85 -3.72 0.84
CA ILE A 180 -4.92 -4.41 0.10
C ILE A 180 -6.29 -3.85 0.48
N ALA A 181 -6.54 -3.61 1.77
CA ALA A 181 -7.78 -3.01 2.25
C ALA A 181 -8.01 -1.62 1.66
N LYS A 182 -6.95 -0.80 1.57
CA LYS A 182 -6.97 0.54 0.96
C LYS A 182 -7.16 0.49 -0.55
N ALA A 183 -6.59 -0.51 -1.23
CA ALA A 183 -6.76 -0.71 -2.67
C ALA A 183 -8.23 -0.92 -3.09
N ARG A 184 -9.11 -1.34 -2.16
CA ARG A 184 -10.56 -1.45 -2.38
C ARG A 184 -11.26 -0.14 -2.71
N GLU A 185 -10.64 0.97 -2.35
CA GLU A 185 -11.18 2.28 -2.71
C GLU A 185 -11.03 2.53 -4.22
N TYR A 186 -10.06 1.86 -4.87
CA TYR A 186 -9.60 2.02 -6.25
C TYR A 186 -10.24 0.99 -7.19
N PRO A 187 -10.40 1.30 -8.49
CA PRO A 187 -10.68 0.29 -9.51
C PRO A 187 -9.42 -0.55 -9.76
N LEU A 188 -9.02 -1.32 -8.74
CA LEU A 188 -7.81 -2.12 -8.69
C LEU A 188 -8.12 -3.51 -8.13
N SER A 189 -7.93 -4.54 -8.95
CA SER A 189 -7.90 -5.93 -8.52
C SER A 189 -6.45 -6.37 -8.31
N VAL A 190 -6.18 -7.13 -7.27
CA VAL A 190 -4.85 -7.64 -6.91
C VAL A 190 -4.87 -9.18 -6.98
N ILE A 191 -3.98 -9.76 -7.77
CA ILE A 191 -3.75 -11.20 -7.87
C ILE A 191 -2.35 -11.47 -7.34
N LEU A 192 -2.23 -12.25 -6.28
CA LEU A 192 -0.97 -12.80 -5.81
C LEU A 192 -0.80 -14.21 -6.36
N VAL A 193 0.24 -14.42 -7.16
CA VAL A 193 0.63 -15.73 -7.70
C VAL A 193 1.82 -16.23 -6.89
N GLY A 194 1.58 -17.29 -6.11
CA GLY A 194 2.61 -17.96 -5.32
C GLY A 194 3.40 -18.95 -6.17
N VAL A 195 4.72 -18.77 -6.24
CA VAL A 195 5.67 -19.72 -6.83
C VAL A 195 6.57 -20.31 -5.74
N GLY A 196 7.32 -21.37 -6.03
CA GLY A 196 8.18 -22.00 -5.03
C GLY A 196 7.45 -22.89 -4.02
N ASP A 197 8.19 -23.29 -2.98
CA ASP A 197 7.81 -24.30 -1.98
C ASP A 197 6.90 -23.76 -0.87
N ARG A 198 6.79 -22.44 -0.77
CA ARG A 198 6.06 -21.77 0.31
C ARG A 198 4.67 -21.40 -0.15
N SER A 199 3.74 -21.42 0.80
CA SER A 199 2.41 -20.84 0.64
C SER A 199 2.20 -19.81 1.75
N PRO A 200 1.41 -18.76 1.49
CA PRO A 200 1.15 -17.74 2.48
C PRO A 200 0.49 -18.38 3.71
N SER A 201 0.86 -17.92 4.91
CA SER A 201 0.30 -18.45 6.15
C SER A 201 -1.22 -18.29 6.19
N THR A 202 -1.94 -19.21 6.84
CA THR A 202 -3.40 -19.09 7.03
C THR A 202 -3.77 -17.84 7.82
N THR A 203 -2.94 -17.45 8.80
CA THR A 203 -3.04 -16.21 9.56
C THR A 203 -3.00 -14.96 8.66
N PHE A 204 -2.12 -14.94 7.65
CA PHE A 204 -2.02 -13.86 6.68
C PHE A 204 -3.12 -13.90 5.62
N SER A 205 -3.47 -15.09 5.13
CA SER A 205 -4.45 -15.26 4.05
C SER A 205 -5.89 -15.04 4.50
N CYS A 206 -6.26 -15.43 5.73
CA CYS A 206 -7.63 -15.38 6.23
C CYS A 206 -8.24 -13.95 6.22
N PRO A 207 -7.56 -12.90 6.70
CA PRO A 207 -8.03 -11.52 6.55
C PRO A 207 -8.22 -11.10 5.09
N LEU A 208 -7.37 -11.60 4.18
CA LEU A 208 -7.40 -11.25 2.76
C LEU A 208 -8.55 -11.94 2.01
N CYS A 209 -8.97 -13.13 2.44
CA CYS A 209 -10.13 -13.84 1.88
C CYS A 209 -11.44 -13.04 1.96
N ALA A 210 -11.53 -12.06 2.86
CA ALA A 210 -12.70 -11.18 2.97
C ALA A 210 -12.72 -10.05 1.94
N PHE A 211 -11.62 -9.84 1.20
CA PHE A 211 -11.49 -8.76 0.23
C PHE A 211 -11.81 -9.25 -1.18
N ASP A 212 -12.88 -8.70 -1.75
CA ASP A 212 -13.38 -9.04 -3.08
C ASP A 212 -12.48 -8.56 -4.23
N ASN A 213 -11.51 -7.70 -3.94
CA ASN A 213 -10.51 -7.21 -4.89
C ASN A 213 -9.18 -7.97 -4.80
N PHE A 214 -9.06 -9.01 -3.98
CA PHE A 214 -7.83 -9.79 -3.82
C PHE A 214 -8.04 -11.26 -4.16
N LYS A 215 -7.07 -11.87 -4.85
CA LYS A 215 -7.04 -13.31 -5.10
C LYS A 215 -5.64 -13.85 -4.90
N PHE A 216 -5.52 -14.96 -4.19
CA PHE A 216 -4.31 -15.78 -4.16
C PHE A 216 -4.46 -16.98 -5.09
N VAL A 217 -3.40 -17.30 -5.83
CA VAL A 217 -3.30 -18.47 -6.70
C VAL A 217 -1.97 -19.17 -6.43
N ASN A 218 -2.02 -20.43 -6.01
CA ASN A 218 -0.83 -21.25 -5.80
C ASN A 218 -0.40 -21.88 -7.13
N PHE A 219 0.55 -21.26 -7.82
CA PHE A 219 1.01 -21.74 -9.13
C PHE A 219 1.76 -23.07 -9.00
N THR A 220 2.62 -23.21 -8.00
CA THR A 220 3.40 -24.44 -7.79
C THR A 220 2.49 -25.64 -7.57
N GLU A 221 1.46 -25.50 -6.72
CA GLU A 221 0.49 -26.57 -6.45
C GLU A 221 -0.24 -27.00 -7.71
N ILE A 222 -0.81 -26.06 -8.47
CA ILE A 222 -1.51 -26.35 -9.75
C ILE A 222 -0.56 -27.03 -10.74
N MET A 223 0.68 -26.57 -10.84
CA MET A 223 1.66 -27.14 -11.76
C MET A 223 2.17 -28.52 -11.30
N SER A 224 2.02 -28.86 -10.02
CA SER A 224 2.43 -30.15 -9.45
C SER A 224 1.41 -31.28 -9.64
N GLU A 225 0.15 -30.97 -9.98
CA GLU A 225 -0.90 -31.98 -10.10
C GLU A 225 -0.60 -33.07 -11.14
N ASP A 226 -1.05 -34.30 -10.90
CA ASP A 226 -0.89 -35.42 -11.85
C ASP A 226 -1.97 -35.40 -12.94
N VAL A 227 -1.96 -34.35 -13.76
CA VAL A 227 -2.86 -34.16 -14.91
C VAL A 227 -2.08 -33.67 -16.13
N HIS A 228 -2.68 -33.79 -17.31
CA HIS A 228 -2.07 -33.30 -18.55
C HIS A 228 -1.72 -31.80 -18.46
N PHE A 229 -0.55 -31.39 -18.95
CA PHE A 229 -0.02 -30.03 -18.80
C PHE A 229 -1.01 -28.94 -19.25
N SER A 230 -1.71 -29.13 -20.37
CA SER A 230 -2.72 -28.18 -20.84
C SER A 230 -3.89 -27.97 -19.86
N ARG A 231 -4.23 -28.97 -19.03
CA ARG A 231 -5.24 -28.80 -17.98
C ARG A 231 -4.73 -27.92 -16.84
N LYS A 232 -3.47 -28.07 -16.45
CA LYS A 232 -2.81 -27.21 -15.44
C LYS A 232 -2.80 -25.75 -15.90
N GLU A 233 -2.50 -25.52 -17.18
CA GLU A 233 -2.53 -24.18 -17.78
C GLU A 233 -3.94 -23.55 -17.70
N ILE A 234 -4.98 -24.31 -18.06
CA ILE A 234 -6.38 -23.89 -18.00
C ILE A 234 -6.80 -23.62 -16.55
N GLU A 235 -6.44 -24.50 -15.63
CA GLU A 235 -6.74 -24.38 -14.21
C GLU A 235 -6.15 -23.10 -13.61
N PHE A 236 -4.87 -22.84 -13.86
CA PHE A 236 -4.22 -21.60 -13.44
C PHE A 236 -4.91 -20.37 -14.02
N ALA A 237 -5.19 -20.36 -15.33
CA ALA A 237 -5.83 -19.23 -15.99
C ALA A 237 -7.23 -18.93 -15.40
N LEU A 238 -8.01 -19.97 -15.11
CA LEU A 238 -9.31 -19.83 -14.47
C LEU A 238 -9.19 -19.35 -13.02
N ALA A 239 -8.25 -19.91 -12.25
CA ALA A 239 -8.03 -19.54 -10.86
C ALA A 239 -7.60 -18.07 -10.72
N ALA A 240 -6.76 -17.58 -11.62
CA ALA A 240 -6.28 -16.20 -11.63
C ALA A 240 -7.32 -15.19 -12.10
N PHE A 241 -8.02 -15.47 -13.20
CA PHE A 241 -8.77 -14.42 -13.91
C PHE A 241 -10.29 -14.57 -13.87
N MET A 242 -10.83 -15.77 -13.62
CA MET A 242 -12.26 -16.00 -13.81
C MET A 242 -13.12 -15.22 -12.81
N GLU A 243 -12.73 -15.15 -11.54
CA GLU A 243 -13.47 -14.38 -10.53
C GLU A 243 -13.39 -12.88 -10.80
N ILE A 244 -12.19 -12.37 -11.13
CA ILE A 244 -11.98 -10.95 -11.44
C ILE A 244 -12.75 -10.52 -12.69
N SER A 245 -12.90 -11.39 -13.68
CA SER A 245 -13.70 -11.10 -14.87
C SER A 245 -15.21 -11.00 -14.61
N LYS A 246 -15.71 -11.68 -13.57
CA LYS A 246 -17.14 -11.70 -13.20
C LYS A 246 -17.54 -10.54 -12.32
N THR A 247 -16.63 -10.06 -11.47
CA THR A 247 -16.88 -8.93 -10.57
C THR A 247 -16.93 -7.65 -11.38
N ARG A 248 -18.14 -7.14 -11.66
CA ARG A 248 -18.35 -5.79 -12.22
C ARG A 248 -17.83 -4.75 -11.22
N ASN A 249 -16.54 -4.44 -11.26
CA ASN A 249 -15.88 -3.43 -10.43
C ASN A 249 -16.40 -2.00 -10.71
N THR A 250 -17.40 -1.85 -11.57
CA THR A 250 -18.13 -0.62 -11.83
C THR A 250 -18.87 -0.04 -10.61
N HIS A 251 -19.10 -0.81 -9.54
CA HIS A 251 -19.99 -0.42 -8.44
C HIS A 251 -19.32 0.17 -7.17
N LYS A 252 -17.98 0.31 -7.11
CA LYS A 252 -17.28 0.82 -5.91
C LYS A 252 -16.48 2.09 -6.13
N ARG A 253 -16.96 3.00 -6.99
CA ARG A 253 -16.42 4.34 -7.18
C ARG A 253 -16.74 5.25 -5.98
N LYS A 254 -16.10 5.02 -4.83
CA LYS A 254 -16.28 5.88 -3.63
C LYS A 254 -15.56 7.22 -3.74
N LEU A 255 -14.57 7.34 -4.63
CA LEU A 255 -13.78 8.55 -4.82
C LEU A 255 -14.14 9.22 -6.15
N SER A 256 -14.32 10.54 -6.11
CA SER A 256 -14.54 11.39 -7.30
C SER A 256 -13.29 11.43 -8.18
N LEU A 257 -13.44 11.71 -9.49
CA LEU A 257 -12.32 11.88 -10.43
C LEU A 257 -11.23 12.84 -9.90
N SER A 258 -11.64 13.92 -9.23
CA SER A 258 -10.75 14.90 -8.58
C SER A 258 -10.01 14.37 -7.34
N SER A 259 -10.56 13.36 -6.67
CA SER A 259 -9.92 12.71 -5.52
C SER A 259 -8.81 11.76 -5.99
N TRP A 260 -9.02 11.06 -7.12
CA TRP A 260 -8.04 10.14 -7.73
C TRP A 260 -6.74 10.82 -8.15
N GLN A 261 -6.84 12.00 -8.76
CA GLN A 261 -5.69 12.79 -9.22
C GLN A 261 -4.84 13.31 -8.05
N LYS A 262 -5.45 13.61 -6.89
CA LYS A 262 -4.72 14.03 -5.69
C LYS A 262 -3.97 12.88 -5.00
N VAL A 263 -4.43 11.63 -5.14
CA VAL A 263 -3.75 10.45 -4.55
C VAL A 263 -2.67 9.87 -5.48
N GLY A 264 -2.81 10.03 -6.81
CA GLY A 264 -1.81 9.60 -7.81
C GLY A 264 -0.43 10.28 -7.71
N LEU A 265 -0.27 11.26 -6.81
CA LEU A 265 0.96 12.03 -6.56
C LEU A 265 1.92 11.37 -5.55
N GLY A 266 1.55 10.24 -4.92
CA GLY A 266 2.23 9.76 -3.71
C GLY A 266 3.48 8.89 -3.90
N ARG A 267 3.61 8.16 -5.02
CA ARG A 267 4.70 7.17 -5.20
C ARG A 267 5.22 7.13 -6.64
N PHE A 268 6.54 7.15 -6.77
CA PHE A 268 7.29 7.01 -8.01
C PHE A 268 8.28 5.84 -7.88
N PRO A 269 8.50 5.05 -8.94
CA PRO A 269 9.44 3.95 -8.87
C PRO A 269 10.87 4.50 -8.82
N LEU A 270 11.81 3.66 -8.40
CA LEU A 270 13.24 3.86 -8.65
C LEU A 270 13.61 3.38 -10.07
N PRO A 271 14.70 3.89 -10.68
CA PRO A 271 15.23 3.29 -11.90
C PRO A 271 15.72 1.84 -11.64
N PRO A 272 15.85 1.01 -12.69
CA PRO A 272 16.42 -0.33 -12.54
C PRO A 272 17.84 -0.23 -11.95
N PRO A 273 18.19 -1.00 -10.91
CA PRO A 273 19.50 -0.94 -10.26
C PRO A 273 20.59 -1.72 -11.05
N VAL A 274 20.57 -1.58 -12.38
CA VAL A 274 21.17 -2.53 -13.34
C VAL A 274 22.27 -1.87 -14.16
N HIS A 275 22.20 -0.57 -14.34
CA HIS A 275 23.26 0.22 -14.91
C HIS A 275 24.08 0.84 -13.78
N GLY A 276 25.38 0.57 -13.81
CA GLY A 276 26.35 1.45 -13.18
C GLY A 276 26.27 2.81 -13.87
N SER A 277 25.23 3.58 -13.59
CA SER A 277 25.26 5.02 -13.77
C SER A 277 26.48 5.48 -12.98
N THR A 278 27.48 5.92 -13.74
CA THR A 278 28.66 6.62 -13.28
C THR A 278 28.20 7.88 -12.56
N SER A 279 27.78 7.72 -11.31
CA SER A 279 28.14 8.68 -10.28
C SER A 279 29.67 8.71 -10.26
N PRO A 280 30.31 9.89 -10.18
CA PRO A 280 31.75 10.00 -10.22
C PRO A 280 32.33 9.06 -9.17
N ALA A 281 33.11 8.07 -9.66
CA ALA A 281 33.69 6.95 -8.92
C ALA A 281 33.52 7.02 -7.39
N MET A 282 32.46 6.39 -6.86
CA MET A 282 32.58 5.85 -5.50
C MET A 282 33.42 4.60 -5.62
N HIS A 283 34.74 4.83 -5.56
CA HIS A 283 35.73 3.79 -5.44
C HIS A 283 35.33 2.83 -4.34
N ASN A 284 35.49 1.55 -4.65
CA ASN A 284 35.51 0.45 -3.71
C ASN A 284 36.66 0.71 -2.71
N GLU A 285 36.35 1.35 -1.57
CA GLU A 285 37.31 1.63 -0.49
C GLU A 285 36.73 1.22 0.86
N SER A 286 36.52 -0.08 1.02
CA SER A 286 36.55 -0.66 2.36
C SER A 286 37.95 -0.43 2.96
N GLY A 287 38.06 0.55 3.86
CA GLY A 287 39.14 0.66 4.83
C GLY A 287 40.45 1.34 4.37
N ARG A 288 40.41 2.41 3.56
CA ARG A 288 41.58 3.30 3.50
C ARG A 288 41.68 4.14 4.78
N CYS A 289 42.90 4.26 5.28
CA CYS A 289 43.22 5.22 6.32
C CYS A 289 43.06 6.64 5.78
N PHE A 290 42.61 7.56 6.63
CA PHE A 290 42.60 8.98 6.36
C PHE A 290 44.02 9.49 6.09
N ASP A 291 44.15 10.37 5.09
CA ASP A 291 45.44 10.91 4.66
C ASP A 291 46.13 11.67 5.82
N SER A 292 47.26 11.14 6.27
CA SER A 292 48.11 11.76 7.28
C SER A 292 48.88 12.94 6.68
N LEU A 293 48.89 14.09 7.37
CA LEU A 293 49.82 15.18 7.03
C LEU A 293 51.21 14.83 7.57
N GLU A 294 52.25 14.96 6.73
CA GLU A 294 53.63 14.86 7.18
C GLU A 294 53.87 15.91 8.28
N HIS A 295 54.37 15.46 9.44
CA HIS A 295 54.64 16.26 10.65
C HIS A 295 53.46 16.68 11.55
N GLU A 296 52.23 16.17 11.38
CA GLU A 296 51.17 16.37 12.39
C GLU A 296 51.33 15.43 13.59
N SER A 297 51.37 16.00 14.81
CA SER A 297 51.33 15.21 16.05
C SER A 297 49.94 14.57 16.25
N PRO A 298 49.85 13.36 16.85
CA PRO A 298 48.58 12.72 17.14
C PRO A 298 47.64 13.64 17.93
N ILE A 299 46.42 13.82 17.42
CA ILE A 299 45.42 14.66 18.07
C ILE A 299 44.80 13.89 19.24
N ASN A 300 45.11 14.34 20.46
CA ASN A 300 44.65 13.70 21.69
C ASN A 300 43.45 14.42 22.35
N MET A 301 43.00 15.54 21.76
CA MET A 301 41.88 16.32 22.29
C MET A 301 41.05 16.96 21.18
N ILE A 302 39.73 16.80 21.26
CA ILE A 302 38.72 17.53 20.48
C ILE A 302 37.92 18.35 21.49
N SER A 303 37.78 19.66 21.24
CA SER A 303 37.08 20.57 22.16
C SER A 303 35.66 20.08 22.44
N GLY A 304 35.27 20.04 23.72
CA GLY A 304 33.93 19.63 24.14
C GLY A 304 33.72 18.11 24.34
N TYR A 305 34.74 17.27 24.15
CA TYR A 305 34.64 15.82 24.28
C TYR A 305 35.69 15.24 25.22
N GLN A 306 35.30 14.24 26.03
CA GLN A 306 36.21 13.46 26.88
C GLN A 306 36.74 12.27 26.09
N GLY A 307 38.03 12.33 25.73
CA GLY A 307 38.71 11.24 25.02
C GLY A 307 38.58 11.31 23.50
N VAL A 308 39.68 10.95 22.83
CA VAL A 308 39.77 10.85 21.38
C VAL A 308 40.32 9.47 21.04
N ILE A 309 39.68 8.78 20.10
CA ILE A 309 40.14 7.51 19.54
C ILE A 309 40.46 7.67 18.06
N GLN A 310 41.44 6.93 17.57
CA GLN A 310 41.80 6.90 16.16
C GLN A 310 41.04 5.77 15.45
N ILE A 311 40.24 6.13 14.45
CA ILE A 311 39.55 5.16 13.58
C ILE A 311 40.04 5.45 12.16
N GLY A 312 40.77 4.49 11.57
CA GLY A 312 41.37 4.66 10.24
C GLY A 312 42.27 5.91 10.14
N ASN A 313 43.13 6.18 11.13
CA ASN A 313 43.96 7.39 11.23
C ASN A 313 43.20 8.73 11.30
N PHE A 314 41.89 8.71 11.56
CA PHE A 314 41.12 9.92 11.82
C PHE A 314 40.75 10.02 13.32
N PRO A 315 40.98 11.18 13.98
CA PRO A 315 40.60 11.40 15.37
C PRO A 315 39.08 11.59 15.52
N VAL A 316 38.48 10.79 16.40
CA VAL A 316 37.03 10.80 16.66
C VAL A 316 36.79 10.83 18.18
N PRO A 317 35.77 11.56 18.67
CA PRO A 317 35.40 11.48 20.09
C PRO A 317 35.03 10.05 20.50
N SER A 318 35.57 9.58 21.64
CA SER A 318 35.34 8.22 22.11
C SER A 318 33.84 7.88 22.31
N SER A 319 33.01 8.88 22.64
CA SER A 319 31.56 8.72 22.77
C SER A 319 30.84 8.31 21.47
N TYR A 320 31.46 8.53 20.30
CA TYR A 320 30.88 8.19 18.99
C TYR A 320 31.62 7.06 18.28
N GLU A 321 32.51 6.34 18.96
CA GLU A 321 33.33 5.28 18.36
C GLU A 321 32.48 4.26 17.58
N ALA A 322 31.46 3.69 18.23
CA ALA A 322 30.62 2.65 17.64
C ALA A 322 29.80 3.18 16.44
N LEU A 323 29.33 4.43 16.51
CA LEU A 323 28.58 5.07 15.43
C LEU A 323 29.51 5.36 14.24
N TYR A 324 30.66 5.96 14.50
CA TYR A 324 31.61 6.33 13.45
C TYR A 324 32.23 5.11 12.77
N LYS A 325 32.52 4.01 13.48
CA LYS A 325 32.96 2.74 12.87
C LYS A 325 31.96 2.23 11.85
N LYS A 326 30.67 2.19 12.19
CA LYS A 326 29.60 1.76 11.26
C LYS A 326 29.48 2.66 10.04
N ILE A 327 29.64 3.97 10.21
CA ILE A 327 29.62 4.92 9.09
C ILE A 327 30.85 4.70 8.22
N TRP A 328 32.03 4.62 8.82
CA TRP A 328 33.30 4.44 8.11
C TRP A 328 33.34 3.15 7.29
N GLU A 329 32.89 2.02 7.85
CA GLU A 329 32.82 0.74 7.14
C GLU A 329 31.91 0.77 5.91
N LYS A 330 30.85 1.59 5.92
CA LYS A 330 29.83 1.63 4.87
C LYS A 330 30.03 2.76 3.87
N GLN A 331 30.49 3.91 4.35
CA GLN A 331 30.52 5.17 3.60
C GLN A 331 31.94 5.73 3.48
N GLY A 332 32.93 5.19 4.20
CA GLY A 332 34.25 5.82 4.32
C GLY A 332 34.25 6.99 5.31
N HIS A 333 35.36 7.74 5.35
CA HIS A 333 35.48 8.88 6.27
C HIS A 333 34.49 9.99 5.91
N ILE A 334 33.87 10.61 6.93
CA ILE A 334 32.98 11.75 6.74
C ILE A 334 33.78 12.96 6.24
N ALA A 335 34.91 13.25 6.88
CA ALA A 335 35.78 14.34 6.46
C ALA A 335 36.50 14.02 5.15
N THR A 336 36.72 15.06 4.35
CA THR A 336 37.63 15.05 3.20
C THR A 336 38.60 16.22 3.32
N ARG A 337 39.72 16.17 2.61
CA ARG A 337 40.69 17.28 2.54
C ARG A 337 40.47 18.21 1.35
N ASN A 338 39.31 18.16 0.70
CA ASN A 338 39.09 18.92 -0.53
C ASN A 338 39.12 20.43 -0.29
N VAL A 339 38.49 20.87 0.80
CA VAL A 339 38.41 22.29 1.20
C VAL A 339 39.40 22.60 2.33
N ILE A 340 39.32 21.88 3.46
CA ILE A 340 40.22 22.07 4.60
C ILE A 340 41.40 21.10 4.48
N LYS A 341 42.51 21.59 3.92
CA LYS A 341 43.68 20.76 3.60
C LYS A 341 44.65 20.59 4.77
N THR A 342 44.80 21.61 5.61
CA THR A 342 45.96 21.80 6.50
C THR A 342 45.70 21.55 7.98
N SER A 343 44.47 21.20 8.38
CA SER A 343 44.16 21.02 9.80
C SER A 343 43.23 19.83 10.05
N THR A 344 43.81 18.74 10.54
CA THR A 344 43.03 17.55 10.95
C THR A 344 42.17 17.85 12.18
N ARG A 345 42.62 18.74 13.07
CA ARG A 345 41.87 19.15 14.27
C ARG A 345 40.55 19.83 13.89
N THR A 346 40.56 20.75 12.94
CA THR A 346 39.34 21.45 12.50
C THR A 346 38.35 20.48 11.87
N LEU A 347 38.83 19.58 11.01
CA LEU A 347 38.00 18.51 10.43
C LEU A 347 37.36 17.63 11.50
N ALA A 348 38.14 17.24 12.52
CA ALA A 348 37.67 16.42 13.63
C ALA A 348 36.57 17.10 14.45
N THR A 349 36.70 18.41 14.71
CA THR A 349 35.68 19.20 15.42
C THR A 349 34.37 19.29 14.62
N LEU A 350 34.46 19.53 13.30
CA LEU A 350 33.28 19.60 12.44
C LEU A 350 32.58 18.23 12.33
N VAL A 351 33.35 17.16 12.17
CA VAL A 351 32.82 15.79 12.17
C VAL A 351 32.17 15.44 13.51
N ALA A 352 32.74 15.87 14.65
CA ALA A 352 32.14 15.64 15.95
C ALA A 352 30.76 16.31 16.11
N GLU A 353 30.60 17.55 15.63
CA GLU A 353 29.31 18.23 15.62
C GLU A 353 28.30 17.57 14.67
N LEU A 354 28.74 17.06 13.52
CA LEU A 354 27.89 16.26 12.64
C LEU A 354 27.45 14.95 13.30
N LEU A 355 28.36 14.23 13.96
CA LEU A 355 28.04 12.97 14.66
C LEU A 355 27.02 13.16 15.77
N LYS A 356 27.05 14.32 16.45
CA LYS A 356 26.02 14.69 17.42
C LYS A 356 24.64 14.83 16.77
N SER A 357 24.56 15.44 15.60
CA SER A 357 23.31 15.56 14.84
C SER A 357 22.84 14.23 14.25
N VAL A 358 23.76 13.40 13.74
CA VAL A 358 23.46 12.03 13.28
C VAL A 358 22.88 11.20 14.42
N ALA A 359 23.53 11.17 15.58
CA ALA A 359 23.05 10.45 16.75
C ALA A 359 21.68 10.97 17.23
N ALA A 360 21.46 12.29 17.14
CA ALA A 360 20.17 12.87 17.48
C ALA A 360 19.07 12.48 16.47
N MET A 361 19.36 12.41 15.17
CA MET A 361 18.41 11.94 14.15
C MET A 361 17.97 10.49 14.40
N GLU A 362 18.88 9.64 14.89
CA GLU A 362 18.55 8.24 15.21
C GLU A 362 17.76 8.08 16.52
N THR A 363 17.89 9.01 17.48
CA THR A 363 17.40 8.81 18.85
C THR A 363 16.29 9.76 19.28
N VAL A 364 16.11 10.91 18.61
CA VAL A 364 15.09 11.89 18.98
C VAL A 364 13.72 11.30 18.72
N LYS A 365 12.90 11.25 19.78
CA LYS A 365 11.50 10.83 19.69
C LYS A 365 10.72 11.82 18.81
N ARG A 366 9.78 11.29 18.03
CA ARG A 366 9.02 12.05 17.02
C ARG A 366 8.26 13.25 17.58
N ASP A 367 7.79 13.16 18.82
CA ASP A 367 7.09 14.23 19.55
C ASP A 367 7.99 15.39 19.98
N LYS A 368 9.32 15.19 19.99
CA LYS A 368 10.31 16.22 20.32
C LYS A 368 10.93 16.89 19.09
N LEU A 369 10.57 16.45 17.88
CA LEU A 369 11.01 17.11 16.65
C LEU A 369 10.25 18.43 16.48
N SER A 370 11.00 19.48 16.16
CA SER A 370 10.49 20.81 15.86
C SER A 370 11.05 21.33 14.54
N ALA A 371 10.34 22.26 13.91
CA ALA A 371 10.82 22.95 12.70
C ALA A 371 12.20 23.60 12.93
N SER A 372 12.43 24.17 14.12
CA SER A 372 13.71 24.79 14.48
C SER A 372 14.86 23.78 14.61
N LEU A 373 14.59 22.57 15.08
CA LEU A 373 15.60 21.52 15.17
C LEU A 373 15.96 20.97 13.79
N LEU A 374 14.94 20.78 12.93
CA LEU A 374 15.14 20.34 11.56
C LEU A 374 15.97 21.37 10.77
N ASP A 375 15.62 22.66 10.88
CA ASP A 375 16.34 23.75 10.24
C ASP A 375 17.80 23.86 10.73
N LYS A 376 18.04 23.62 12.04
CA LYS A 376 19.41 23.53 12.56
C LYS A 376 20.21 22.40 11.89
N TRP A 377 19.62 21.21 11.75
CA TRP A 377 20.30 20.09 11.10
C TRP A 377 20.52 20.32 9.61
N ASP A 378 19.53 20.91 8.93
CA ASP A 378 19.60 21.24 7.50
C ASP A 378 20.85 22.08 7.21
N ARG A 379 21.02 23.18 7.96
CA ARG A 379 22.17 24.08 7.84
C ARG A 379 23.51 23.40 8.13
N GLN A 380 23.56 22.53 9.14
CA GLN A 380 24.80 21.78 9.46
C GLN A 380 25.19 20.82 8.32
N ILE A 381 24.22 20.21 7.64
CA ILE A 381 24.48 19.36 6.49
C ILE A 381 24.89 20.21 5.28
N GLU A 382 24.25 21.36 5.06
CA GLU A 382 24.63 22.30 3.99
C GLU A 382 26.08 22.78 4.15
N ASP A 383 26.48 23.14 5.37
CA ASP A 383 27.87 23.52 5.69
C ASP A 383 28.85 22.37 5.38
N ALA A 384 28.48 21.13 5.72
CA ALA A 384 29.31 19.95 5.45
C ALA A 384 29.41 19.62 3.96
N GLU A 385 28.33 19.79 3.20
CA GLU A 385 28.31 19.65 1.74
C GLU A 385 29.18 20.73 1.07
N ALA A 386 29.12 21.97 1.55
CA ALA A 386 29.98 23.06 1.07
C ALA A 386 31.47 22.79 1.33
N LEU A 387 31.78 22.09 2.43
CA LEU A 387 33.13 21.59 2.73
C LEU A 387 33.51 20.32 1.93
N GLN A 388 32.61 19.84 1.08
CA GLN A 388 32.75 18.62 0.27
C GLN A 388 33.03 17.38 1.12
N PHE A 389 32.43 17.30 2.31
CA PHE A 389 32.44 16.10 3.12
C PHE A 389 31.62 14.99 2.46
N ASN A 390 31.91 13.76 2.83
CA ASN A 390 31.14 12.60 2.37
C ASN A 390 29.86 12.44 3.21
N VAL A 391 28.89 13.31 2.95
CA VAL A 391 27.64 13.44 3.73
C VAL A 391 26.37 13.31 2.89
N GLN A 392 26.47 12.86 1.62
CA GLN A 392 25.30 12.68 0.76
C GLN A 392 24.27 11.68 1.35
N TRP A 393 24.76 10.62 1.99
CA TRP A 393 23.93 9.67 2.73
C TRP A 393 23.19 10.34 3.90
N LEU A 394 23.80 11.33 4.55
CA LEU A 394 23.23 12.06 5.67
C LEU A 394 22.14 13.03 5.21
N ARG A 395 22.35 13.71 4.08
CA ARG A 395 21.32 14.54 3.41
C ARG A 395 20.06 13.73 3.13
N TRP A 396 20.22 12.55 2.54
CA TRP A 396 19.10 11.65 2.28
C TRP A 396 18.40 11.21 3.58
N HIS A 397 19.17 10.84 4.61
CA HIS A 397 18.62 10.42 5.90
C HIS A 397 17.82 11.55 6.58
N PHE A 398 18.35 12.78 6.57
CA PHE A 398 17.68 13.96 7.09
C PHE A 398 16.36 14.23 6.36
N GLU A 399 16.34 14.18 5.03
CA GLU A 399 15.13 14.37 4.24
C GLU A 399 14.05 13.32 4.54
N LYS A 400 14.46 12.07 4.83
CA LYS A 400 13.53 11.03 5.30
C LYS A 400 12.90 11.40 6.64
N VAL A 401 13.70 11.85 7.62
CA VAL A 401 13.21 12.27 8.94
C VAL A 401 12.29 13.49 8.83
N LYS A 402 12.67 14.48 8.02
CA LYS A 402 11.89 15.71 7.76
C LYS A 402 10.52 15.40 7.14
N ARG A 403 10.48 14.58 6.09
CA ARG A 403 9.23 14.15 5.45
C ARG A 403 8.31 13.39 6.39
N GLY A 404 8.87 12.49 7.22
CA GLY A 404 8.10 11.76 8.23
C GLY A 404 7.42 12.70 9.23
N TRP A 405 8.18 13.66 9.77
CA TRP A 405 7.64 14.67 10.68
C TRP A 405 6.60 15.58 10.03
N GLU A 406 6.82 16.04 8.80
CA GLU A 406 5.86 16.88 8.08
C GLU A 406 4.55 16.14 7.80
N ALA A 407 4.61 14.85 7.45
CA ALA A 407 3.43 14.02 7.23
C ALA A 407 2.62 13.85 8.52
N ASP A 408 3.28 13.54 9.64
CA ASP A 408 2.65 13.41 10.96
C ASP A 408 2.04 14.74 11.42
N SER A 409 2.75 15.86 11.21
CA SER A 409 2.25 17.21 11.53
C SER A 409 0.98 17.57 10.74
N ARG A 410 0.93 17.20 9.45
CA ARG A 410 -0.27 17.37 8.61
C ARG A 410 -1.41 16.48 9.08
N LEU A 411 -1.14 15.23 9.44
CA LEU A 411 -2.14 14.30 9.95
C LEU A 411 -2.76 14.82 11.25
N MET A 412 -1.92 15.26 12.20
CA MET A 412 -2.38 15.80 13.48
C MET A 412 -3.24 17.06 13.30
N LYS A 413 -2.83 17.99 12.40
CA LYS A 413 -3.66 19.15 12.04
C LYS A 413 -4.99 18.75 11.40
N SER A 414 -4.99 17.75 10.53
CA SER A 414 -6.22 17.24 9.90
C SER A 414 -7.14 16.56 10.90
N GLN A 415 -6.61 15.78 11.86
CA GLN A 415 -7.38 15.14 12.92
C GLN A 415 -8.04 16.19 13.81
N LEU A 416 -7.28 17.18 14.27
CA LEU A 416 -7.83 18.28 15.08
C LEU A 416 -8.96 19.02 14.35
N THR A 417 -8.83 19.21 13.04
CA THR A 417 -9.88 19.85 12.23
C THR A 417 -11.14 18.98 12.16
N ARG A 418 -10.99 17.68 11.93
CA ARG A 418 -12.11 16.72 11.92
C ARG A 418 -12.79 16.58 13.27
N GLU A 419 -12.04 16.64 14.37
CA GLU A 419 -12.59 16.63 15.73
C GLU A 419 -13.45 17.88 15.99
N LYS A 420 -12.99 19.06 15.55
CA LYS A 420 -13.79 20.30 15.61
C LYS A 420 -15.06 20.19 14.77
N GLU A 421 -14.98 19.68 13.54
CA GLU A 421 -16.15 19.48 12.68
C GLU A 421 -17.15 18.49 13.29
N LYS A 422 -16.66 17.39 13.89
CA LYS A 422 -17.48 16.41 14.60
C LYS A 422 -18.20 17.02 15.80
N ALA A 423 -17.52 17.88 16.57
CA ALA A 423 -18.14 18.58 17.70
C ALA A 423 -19.30 19.48 17.24
N VAL A 424 -19.10 20.26 16.17
CA VAL A 424 -20.16 21.09 15.57
C VAL A 424 -21.33 20.24 15.05
N ALA A 425 -21.05 19.10 14.40
CA ALA A 425 -22.09 18.20 13.92
C ALA A 425 -22.90 17.57 15.08
N LEU A 426 -22.24 17.24 16.20
CA LEU A 426 -22.89 16.68 17.39
C LEU A 426 -23.85 17.70 18.04
N GLU A 427 -23.46 18.97 18.08
CA GLU A 427 -24.30 20.06 18.57
C GLU A 427 -25.51 20.31 17.66
N LYS A 428 -25.31 20.31 16.33
CA LYS A 428 -26.43 20.37 15.38
C LYS A 428 -27.41 19.21 15.56
N ARG A 429 -26.90 18.01 15.81
CA ARG A 429 -27.71 16.81 16.06
C ARG A 429 -28.51 16.92 17.35
N SER A 430 -27.93 17.42 18.45
CA SER A 430 -28.66 17.59 19.70
C SER A 430 -29.79 18.61 19.55
N ALA A 431 -29.54 19.75 18.89
CA ALA A 431 -30.55 20.75 18.59
C ALA A 431 -31.70 20.20 17.72
N ALA A 432 -31.39 19.41 16.68
CA ALA A 432 -32.40 18.76 15.84
C ALA A 432 -33.23 17.73 16.63
N ARG A 433 -32.61 17.01 17.57
CA ARG A 433 -33.31 16.04 18.43
C ARG A 433 -34.35 16.73 19.31
N VAL A 434 -34.00 17.86 19.92
CA VAL A 434 -34.93 18.68 20.72
C VAL A 434 -36.11 19.14 19.87
N LYS A 435 -35.86 19.65 18.65
CA LYS A 435 -36.94 20.06 17.73
C LYS A 435 -37.86 18.91 17.35
N ARG A 436 -37.30 17.74 17.05
CA ARG A 436 -38.08 16.53 16.74
C ARG A 436 -38.96 16.12 17.90
N ASP A 437 -38.43 16.14 19.12
CA ASP A 437 -39.17 15.71 20.31
C ASP A 437 -40.30 16.72 20.64
N ALA A 438 -40.10 18.02 20.38
CA ALA A 438 -41.15 19.04 20.45
C ALA A 438 -42.26 18.83 19.40
N LEU A 439 -41.89 18.55 18.14
CA LEU A 439 -42.86 18.26 17.07
C LEU A 439 -43.67 16.99 17.36
N LYS A 440 -43.04 15.96 17.95
CA LYS A 440 -43.76 14.74 18.39
C LYS A 440 -44.78 15.04 19.47
N ALA A 441 -44.47 15.93 20.42
CA ALA A 441 -45.42 16.34 21.44
C ALA A 441 -46.62 17.09 20.84
N GLN A 442 -46.38 17.97 19.85
CA GLN A 442 -47.46 18.64 19.12
C GLN A 442 -48.31 17.65 18.32
N LEU A 443 -47.70 16.68 17.65
CA LEU A 443 -48.43 15.65 16.90
C LEU A 443 -49.35 14.83 17.80
N LEU A 444 -48.87 14.44 18.99
CA LEU A 444 -49.66 13.70 19.97
C LEU A 444 -50.90 14.49 20.42
N GLU A 445 -50.78 15.82 20.55
CA GLU A 445 -51.91 16.68 20.92
C GLU A 445 -52.94 16.75 19.80
N VAL A 446 -52.49 16.94 18.56
CA VAL A 446 -53.37 16.92 17.38
C VAL A 446 -54.07 15.55 17.22
N GLU A 447 -53.37 14.45 17.49
CA GLU A 447 -53.97 13.11 17.45
C GLU A 447 -55.11 12.96 18.47
N LYS A 448 -54.99 13.53 19.67
CA LYS A 448 -56.09 13.55 20.66
C LYS A 448 -57.27 14.38 20.20
N GLU A 449 -57.02 15.55 19.60
CA GLU A 449 -58.10 16.39 19.04
C GLU A 449 -58.89 15.63 17.96
N VAL A 450 -58.18 14.92 17.08
CA VAL A 450 -58.80 14.07 16.05
C VAL A 450 -59.63 12.94 16.68
N GLU A 451 -59.11 12.29 17.72
CA GLU A 451 -59.83 11.20 18.40
C GLU A 451 -61.09 11.72 19.10
N GLN A 452 -61.03 12.88 19.76
CA GLN A 452 -62.17 13.54 20.36
C GLN A 452 -63.24 13.88 19.31
N ALA A 453 -62.87 14.56 18.23
CA ALA A 453 -63.79 14.92 17.15
C ALA A 453 -64.44 13.67 16.53
N THR A 454 -63.68 12.59 16.38
CA THR A 454 -64.20 11.31 15.86
C THR A 454 -65.24 10.69 16.80
N SER A 455 -65.02 10.79 18.12
CA SER A 455 -65.99 10.34 19.13
C SER A 455 -67.28 11.16 19.09
N GLU A 456 -67.16 12.48 18.97
CA GLU A 456 -68.30 13.39 18.84
C GLU A 456 -69.12 13.08 17.58
N ILE A 457 -68.46 12.87 16.42
CA ILE A 457 -69.13 12.46 15.18
C ILE A 457 -69.94 11.16 15.39
N LYS A 458 -69.33 10.13 16.00
CA LYS A 458 -70.02 8.87 16.28
C LYS A 458 -71.25 9.06 17.18
N GLN A 459 -71.19 9.98 18.15
CA GLN A 459 -72.33 10.28 19.01
C GLN A 459 -73.46 10.97 18.22
N HIS A 460 -73.12 11.90 17.34
CA HIS A 460 -74.09 12.56 16.47
C HIS A 460 -74.76 11.57 15.51
N ASP A 461 -74.00 10.66 14.90
CA ASP A 461 -74.52 9.61 14.02
C ASP A 461 -75.54 8.70 14.74
N ARG A 462 -75.26 8.32 16.00
CA ARG A 462 -76.18 7.54 16.82
C ARG A 462 -77.47 8.30 17.13
N ALA A 463 -77.37 9.60 17.42
CA ALA A 463 -78.52 10.44 17.68
C ALA A 463 -79.40 10.59 16.43
N ILE A 464 -78.79 10.79 15.26
CA ILE A 464 -79.47 10.84 13.96
C ILE A 464 -80.19 9.52 13.69
N SER A 465 -79.52 8.37 13.87
CA SER A 465 -80.10 7.05 13.66
C SER A 465 -81.32 6.79 14.56
N THR A 466 -81.23 7.13 15.85
CA THR A 466 -82.35 7.02 16.79
C THR A 466 -83.54 7.91 16.39
N CYS A 467 -83.26 9.12 15.90
CA CYS A 467 -84.28 10.05 15.42
C CYS A 467 -85.00 9.52 14.16
N VAL A 468 -84.26 8.92 13.23
CA VAL A 468 -84.81 8.28 12.02
C VAL A 468 -85.72 7.11 12.39
N MET A 469 -85.27 6.21 13.28
CA MET A 469 -86.08 5.09 13.76
C MET A 469 -87.37 5.56 14.45
N SER A 470 -87.29 6.63 15.25
CA SER A 470 -88.46 7.20 15.94
C SER A 470 -89.47 7.78 14.93
N ARG A 471 -88.99 8.42 13.86
CA ARG A 471 -89.84 8.92 12.76
C ARG A 471 -90.52 7.78 12.01
N GLU A 472 -89.81 6.71 11.71
CA GLU A 472 -90.37 5.53 11.04
C GLU A 472 -91.44 4.85 11.91
N GLN A 473 -91.21 4.72 13.21
CA GLN A 473 -92.21 4.20 14.15
C GLN A 473 -93.45 5.09 14.21
N CYS A 474 -93.29 6.41 14.26
CA CYS A 474 -94.41 7.36 14.24
C CYS A 474 -95.22 7.27 12.93
N ALA A 475 -94.54 7.17 11.79
CA ALA A 475 -95.18 6.99 10.49
C ALA A 475 -95.97 5.67 10.43
N SER A 476 -95.41 4.57 10.96
CA SER A 476 -96.08 3.27 11.02
C SER A 476 -97.33 3.27 11.93
N PHE A 477 -97.28 4.03 13.04
CA PHE A 477 -98.40 4.19 13.96
C PHE A 477 -99.55 4.97 13.31
N LEU A 478 -99.23 6.09 12.65
CA LEU A 478 -100.22 6.86 11.90
C LEU A 478 -100.85 6.03 10.77
N GLN A 479 -100.06 5.22 10.07
CA GLN A 479 -100.59 4.35 9.03
C GLN A 479 -101.54 3.27 9.58
N LYS A 480 -101.26 2.73 10.78
CA LYS A 480 -102.18 1.80 11.46
C LYS A 480 -103.46 2.48 11.95
N SER A 481 -103.38 3.66 12.55
CA SER A 481 -104.58 4.37 13.03
C SER A 481 -105.50 4.76 11.86
N PHE A 482 -104.93 5.20 10.74
CA PHE A 482 -105.70 5.49 9.52
C PHE A 482 -106.40 4.25 8.93
N LEU A 483 -105.80 3.05 9.08
CA LEU A 483 -106.41 1.79 8.64
C LEU A 483 -107.50 1.31 9.60
N GLU A 484 -107.36 1.56 10.91
CA GLU A 484 -108.37 1.24 11.92
C GLU A 484 -109.59 2.19 11.86
N ASP A 485 -109.41 3.47 11.52
CA ASP A 485 -110.50 4.42 11.34
C ASP A 485 -111.26 4.24 9.99
N ALA A 486 -110.72 3.46 9.05
CA ALA A 486 -111.30 3.22 7.72
C ALA A 486 -112.07 1.88 7.59
N LEU A 487 -112.01 1.02 8.61
CA LEU A 487 -112.76 -0.23 8.75
C LEU A 487 -113.95 -0.04 9.69
#